data_AF-H5XW34-F1
#
_entry.id   AF-H5XW34-F1
#
_cell.length_a   1.000
_cell.length_b   1.000
_cell.length_c   1.000
_cell.angle_alpha   90.00
_cell.angle_beta   90.00
_cell.angle_gamma   90.00
#
_symmetry.space_group_name_H-M   'P 1'
#
loop_
_entity.id
_entity.type
_entity.pdbx_description
1 polymer ?
#
loop_
_entity_poly.entity_id
_entity_poly.type
_entity_poly.pdbx_seq_one_letter_code
_entity_poly.pdbx_strand_id
1 'polypeptide(L)'
;MAISISPVAIVVIIIVISNCLMSFGKSNVLNKCYILLSSVLSLVGIAGIITTRPRFIASLNKTASRREFDSDFVTWAIEKFDSFAMISIIATCLIIIFLLIHLFLTRNKRGFVWTNITGIVIFLMIINFLAGVWYSLGTMNKFFDVAGYISNLSVSEFFALHIPLIVKRMLMRKNEHFRPKHPQISNYS
;
A
#
# COMPACT_ATOMS: atom_id res chain seq x y z
N MET A 1 -28.45 -10.57 -9.44
CA MET A 1 -27.47 -10.99 -8.43
C MET A 1 -27.09 -9.75 -7.64
N ALA A 2 -27.62 -9.58 -6.42
CA ALA A 2 -27.33 -8.40 -5.59
C ALA A 2 -25.96 -8.59 -4.93
N ILE A 3 -24.98 -7.77 -5.31
CA ILE A 3 -23.65 -7.79 -4.69
C ILE A 3 -23.83 -7.18 -3.29
N SER A 4 -23.94 -8.01 -2.26
CA SER A 4 -23.95 -7.55 -0.87
C SER A 4 -22.53 -7.17 -0.46
N ILE A 5 -22.16 -5.90 -0.64
CA ILE A 5 -20.88 -5.39 -0.16
C ILE A 5 -20.96 -5.29 1.36
N SER A 6 -20.00 -5.89 2.07
CA SER A 6 -19.92 -5.79 3.53
C SER A 6 -19.81 -4.32 3.96
N PRO A 7 -20.56 -3.86 4.98
CA PRO A 7 -20.42 -2.49 5.51
C PRO A 7 -18.98 -2.13 5.87
N VAL A 8 -18.20 -3.11 6.34
CA VAL A 8 -16.77 -2.94 6.65
C VAL A 8 -15.97 -2.59 5.39
N ALA A 9 -16.26 -3.23 4.26
CA ALA A 9 -15.58 -2.96 3.00
C ALA A 9 -15.89 -1.54 2.49
N ILE A 10 -17.12 -1.06 2.66
CA ILE A 10 -17.52 0.31 2.30
C ILE A 10 -16.71 1.32 3.12
N VAL A 11 -16.59 1.11 4.43
CA VAL A 11 -15.80 1.98 5.33
C VAL A 11 -14.34 2.02 4.90
N VAL A 12 -13.73 0.87 4.58
CA VAL A 12 -12.34 0.81 4.10
C VAL A 12 -12.16 1.58 2.80
N ILE A 13 -13.07 1.41 1.83
CA ILE A 13 -13.03 2.14 0.55
C ILE A 13 -13.09 3.65 0.79
N ILE A 14 -13.99 4.12 1.65
CA ILE A 14 -14.12 5.54 1.99
C ILE A 14 -12.83 6.07 2.61
N ILE A 15 -12.20 5.31 3.52
CA ILE A 15 -10.94 5.70 4.14
C ILE A 15 -9.83 5.83 3.09
N VAL A 16 -9.72 4.87 2.17
CA VAL A 16 -8.70 4.90 1.11
C VAL A 16 -8.91 6.07 0.15
N ILE A 17 -10.15 6.31 -0.30
CA ILE A 17 -10.48 7.44 -1.17
C ILE A 17 -10.18 8.75 -0.46
N SER A 18 -10.59 8.88 0.81
CA SER A 18 -10.30 10.07 1.62
C SER A 18 -8.80 10.31 1.75
N ASN A 19 -8.01 9.26 2.01
CA ASN A 19 -6.55 9.37 2.08
C ASN A 19 -5.94 9.82 0.75
N CYS A 20 -6.43 9.29 -0.37
CA CYS A 20 -6.04 9.71 -1.71
C CYS A 20 -6.36 11.20 -1.97
N LEU A 21 -7.56 11.66 -1.64
CA LEU A 21 -7.93 13.08 -1.78
C LEU A 21 -7.06 13.98 -0.89
N MET A 22 -6.84 13.58 0.36
CA MET A 22 -5.95 14.29 1.29
C MET A 22 -4.51 14.34 0.78
N SER A 23 -4.07 13.36 -0.02
CA SER A 23 -2.72 13.30 -0.61
C SER A 23 -2.41 14.48 -1.56
N PHE A 24 -3.41 15.22 -2.01
CA PHE A 24 -3.26 16.44 -2.81
C PHE A 24 -3.47 17.73 -2.00
N GLY A 25 -4.01 17.64 -0.78
CA GLY A 25 -4.30 18.79 0.08
C GLY A 25 -3.05 19.52 0.56
N LYS A 26 -3.07 20.86 0.44
CA LYS A 26 -1.96 21.76 0.83
C LYS A 26 -2.06 22.34 2.24
N SER A 27 -3.21 22.22 2.92
CA SER A 27 -3.38 22.81 4.24
C SER A 27 -2.57 22.06 5.31
N ASN A 28 -2.11 22.77 6.34
CA ASN A 28 -1.35 22.17 7.44
C ASN A 28 -2.12 21.06 8.18
N VAL A 29 -3.45 21.22 8.30
CA VAL A 29 -4.32 20.22 8.95
C VAL A 29 -4.45 18.99 8.07
N LEU A 30 -4.77 19.15 6.77
CA LEU A 30 -4.85 18.04 5.82
C LEU A 30 -3.52 17.28 5.74
N ASN A 31 -2.40 17.99 5.83
CA ASN A 31 -1.08 17.39 5.83
C ASN A 31 -0.81 16.51 7.06
N LYS A 32 -1.16 16.98 8.26
CA LYS A 32 -1.04 16.19 9.50
C LYS A 32 -1.94 14.96 9.47
N CYS A 33 -3.20 15.13 9.09
CA CYS A 33 -4.16 14.03 9.00
C CYS A 33 -3.71 12.99 7.96
N TYR A 34 -3.22 13.43 6.80
CA TYR A 34 -2.66 12.55 5.78
C TYR A 34 -1.47 11.72 6.31
N ILE A 35 -0.51 12.36 6.99
CA ILE A 35 0.64 11.66 7.57
C ILE A 35 0.18 10.62 8.60
N LEU A 36 -0.76 10.98 9.48
CA LEU A 36 -1.28 10.06 10.50
C LEU A 36 -1.98 8.87 9.85
N LEU A 37 -2.94 9.14 8.96
CA LEU A 37 -3.74 8.11 8.31
C LEU A 37 -2.89 7.19 7.42
N SER A 38 -1.99 7.78 6.62
CA SER A 38 -1.07 7.00 5.78
C SER A 38 -0.11 6.16 6.62
N SER A 39 0.36 6.67 7.77
CA SER A 39 1.18 5.88 8.71
C SER A 39 0.42 4.67 9.22
N VAL A 40 -0.82 4.86 9.68
CA VAL A 40 -1.68 3.74 10.12
C VAL A 40 -1.88 2.73 9.00
N LEU A 41 -2.21 3.18 7.79
CA LEU A 41 -2.37 2.30 6.63
C LEU A 41 -1.08 1.54 6.34
N SER A 42 0.07 2.21 6.31
CA SER A 42 1.36 1.54 6.06
C SER A 42 1.71 0.47 7.11
N LEU A 43 1.40 0.72 8.39
CA LEU A 43 1.58 -0.27 9.45
C LEU A 43 0.65 -1.47 9.28
N VAL A 44 -0.62 -1.22 8.93
CA VAL A 44 -1.58 -2.28 8.59
C VAL A 44 -1.09 -3.09 7.38
N GLY A 45 -0.53 -2.42 6.38
CA GLY A 45 0.07 -3.07 5.21
C GLY A 45 1.24 -3.99 5.56
N ILE A 46 2.20 -3.49 6.34
CA ILE A 46 3.34 -4.30 6.80
C ILE A 46 2.86 -5.51 7.63
N ALA A 47 1.96 -5.28 8.59
CA ALA A 47 1.40 -6.35 9.40
C ALA A 47 0.63 -7.38 8.54
N GLY A 48 -0.10 -6.90 7.54
CA GLY A 48 -0.81 -7.72 6.56
C GLY A 48 0.14 -8.62 5.77
N ILE A 49 1.23 -8.07 5.23
CA ILE A 49 2.26 -8.84 4.51
C ILE A 49 2.83 -9.95 5.39
N ILE A 50 3.21 -9.63 6.64
CA ILE A 50 3.79 -10.60 7.58
C ILE A 50 2.80 -11.71 7.95
N THR A 51 1.54 -11.36 8.17
CA THR A 51 0.54 -12.30 8.72
C THR A 51 -0.22 -13.10 7.65
N THR A 52 -0.22 -12.68 6.38
CA THR A 52 -1.02 -13.34 5.33
C THR A 52 -0.55 -14.77 5.07
N ARG A 53 0.76 -15.01 4.97
CA ARG A 53 1.29 -16.37 4.73
C ARG A 53 0.98 -17.35 5.87
N PRO A 54 1.27 -17.03 7.15
CA PRO A 54 0.88 -17.91 8.26
C PRO A 54 -0.63 -18.20 8.31
N ARG A 55 -1.47 -17.18 8.06
CA ARG A 55 -2.94 -17.35 8.02
C ARG A 55 -3.38 -18.24 6.86
N PHE A 56 -2.76 -18.09 5.70
CA PHE A 56 -3.00 -18.94 4.53
C PHE A 56 -2.70 -20.40 4.85
N ILE A 57 -1.49 -20.70 5.36
CA ILE A 57 -1.07 -22.08 5.70
C ILE A 57 -1.97 -22.68 6.78
N ALA A 58 -2.27 -21.93 7.85
CA ALA A 58 -3.13 -22.42 8.93
C ALA A 58 -4.54 -22.76 8.43
N SER A 59 -5.10 -21.91 7.55
CA SER A 59 -6.42 -22.12 6.96
C SER A 59 -6.42 -23.29 5.97
N LEU A 60 -5.38 -23.41 5.15
CA LEU A 60 -5.21 -24.51 4.20
C LEU A 60 -5.14 -25.85 4.93
N ASN A 61 -4.28 -25.97 5.94
CA ASN A 61 -4.12 -27.20 6.72
C ASN A 61 -5.41 -27.59 7.46
N LYS A 62 -6.12 -26.60 8.02
CA LYS A 62 -7.42 -26.81 8.68
C LYS A 62 -8.50 -27.29 7.70
N THR A 63 -8.44 -26.84 6.46
CA THR A 63 -9.42 -27.22 5.43
C THR A 63 -9.07 -28.58 4.84
N ALA A 64 -7.79 -28.84 4.58
CA ALA A 64 -7.28 -30.12 4.11
C ALA A 64 -7.64 -31.27 5.06
N SER A 65 -7.50 -31.07 6.38
CA SER A 65 -7.88 -32.08 7.38
C SER A 65 -9.39 -32.34 7.49
N ARG A 66 -10.23 -31.44 6.97
CA ARG A 66 -11.70 -31.55 7.01
C ARG A 66 -12.31 -32.05 5.70
N ARG A 67 -11.63 -31.83 4.57
CA ARG A 67 -12.13 -32.11 3.23
C ARG A 67 -11.33 -33.17 2.48
N GLU A 68 -10.35 -33.80 3.15
CA GLU A 68 -9.47 -34.81 2.57
C GLU A 68 -8.86 -34.35 1.24
N PHE A 69 -8.26 -33.17 1.23
CA PHE A 69 -7.56 -32.70 0.04
C PHE A 69 -6.38 -33.61 -0.29
N ASP A 70 -6.22 -33.91 -1.57
CA ASP A 70 -5.03 -34.58 -2.08
C ASP A 70 -3.77 -33.75 -1.77
N SER A 71 -2.66 -34.43 -1.47
CA SER A 71 -1.36 -33.80 -1.23
C SER A 71 -0.92 -32.91 -2.40
N ASP A 72 -1.30 -33.28 -3.62
CA ASP A 72 -0.99 -32.51 -4.82
C ASP A 72 -1.70 -31.15 -4.83
N PHE A 73 -2.93 -31.09 -4.31
CA PHE A 73 -3.66 -29.82 -4.21
C PHE A 73 -3.04 -28.89 -3.16
N VAL A 74 -2.67 -29.43 -2.00
CA VAL A 74 -2.03 -28.65 -0.94
C VAL A 74 -0.71 -28.06 -1.43
N THR A 75 0.10 -28.87 -2.11
CA THR A 75 1.38 -28.45 -2.70
C THR A 75 1.16 -27.35 -3.74
N TRP A 76 0.24 -27.58 -4.69
CA TRP A 76 -0.12 -26.58 -5.70
C TRP A 76 -0.55 -25.24 -5.08
N ALA A 77 -1.40 -25.27 -4.05
CA ALA A 77 -1.90 -24.06 -3.40
C ALA A 77 -0.77 -23.26 -2.74
N ILE A 78 0.14 -23.95 -2.03
CA ILE A 78 1.30 -23.33 -1.38
C ILE A 78 2.23 -22.73 -2.42
N GLU A 79 2.57 -23.48 -3.47
CA GLU A 79 3.47 -23.01 -4.52
C GLU A 79 2.94 -21.78 -5.25
N LYS A 80 1.63 -21.74 -5.56
CA LYS A 80 1.01 -20.58 -6.20
C LYS A 80 1.04 -19.35 -5.31
N PHE A 81 0.69 -19.50 -4.03
CA PHE A 81 0.74 -18.39 -3.08
C PHE A 81 2.19 -17.90 -2.88
N ASP A 82 3.13 -18.80 -2.60
CA ASP A 82 4.52 -18.45 -2.31
C ASP A 82 5.24 -17.85 -3.53
N SER A 83 4.97 -18.34 -4.73
CA SER A 83 5.51 -17.77 -5.98
C SER A 83 5.07 -16.32 -6.16
N PHE A 84 3.78 -16.05 -5.99
CA PHE A 84 3.27 -14.68 -6.06
C PHE A 84 3.83 -13.81 -4.94
N ALA A 85 3.76 -14.29 -3.70
CA ALA A 85 4.18 -13.54 -2.52
C ALA A 85 5.65 -13.14 -2.59
N MET A 86 6.53 -14.05 -3.02
CA MET A 86 7.95 -13.75 -3.14
C MET A 86 8.20 -12.63 -4.16
N ILE A 87 7.63 -12.73 -5.36
CA ILE A 87 7.84 -11.76 -6.43
C ILE A 87 7.25 -10.40 -6.06
N SER A 88 6.01 -10.37 -5.57
CA SER A 88 5.27 -9.15 -5.24
C SER A 88 5.89 -8.39 -4.06
N ILE A 89 6.30 -9.09 -3.00
CA ILE A 89 6.97 -8.48 -1.84
C ILE A 89 8.32 -7.90 -2.25
N ILE A 90 9.13 -8.64 -3.02
CA ILE A 90 10.43 -8.16 -3.51
C ILE A 90 10.23 -6.89 -4.35
N ALA A 91 9.31 -6.93 -5.32
CA ALA A 91 9.00 -5.77 -6.16
C ALA A 91 8.56 -4.55 -5.33
N THR A 92 7.64 -4.76 -4.37
CA THR A 92 7.15 -3.70 -3.48
C THR A 92 8.29 -3.09 -2.65
N CYS A 93 9.16 -3.92 -2.08
CA CYS A 93 10.33 -3.48 -1.32
C CYS A 93 11.31 -2.66 -2.19
N LEU A 94 11.60 -3.13 -3.41
CA LEU A 94 12.47 -2.41 -4.33
C LEU A 94 11.90 -1.04 -4.71
N ILE A 95 10.59 -0.96 -4.99
CA ILE A 95 9.90 0.30 -5.27
C ILE A 95 10.04 1.27 -4.09
N ILE A 96 9.77 0.81 -2.87
CA ILE A 96 9.86 1.64 -1.66
C ILE A 96 11.30 2.15 -1.48
N ILE A 97 12.28 1.26 -1.50
CA ILE A 97 13.70 1.61 -1.31
C ILE A 97 14.15 2.61 -2.38
N PHE A 98 13.86 2.35 -3.65
CA PHE A 98 14.21 3.23 -4.75
C PHE A 98 13.63 4.64 -4.56
N LEU A 99 12.33 4.73 -4.24
CA LEU A 99 11.67 6.02 -4.02
C LEU A 99 12.20 6.75 -2.79
N LEU A 100 12.52 6.04 -1.72
CA LEU A 100 13.11 6.63 -0.51
C LEU A 100 14.52 7.17 -0.77
N ILE A 101 15.38 6.41 -1.46
CA ILE A 101 16.71 6.87 -1.87
C ILE A 101 16.57 8.11 -2.75
N HIS A 102 15.69 8.07 -3.76
CA HIS A 102 15.46 9.20 -4.64
C HIS A 102 15.01 10.44 -3.86
N LEU A 103 14.04 10.31 -2.95
CA LEU A 103 13.57 11.41 -2.10
C LEU A 103 14.66 11.99 -1.21
N PHE A 104 15.59 11.16 -0.73
CA PHE A 104 16.71 11.61 0.08
C PHE A 104 17.76 12.36 -0.75
N LEU A 105 18.06 11.90 -1.96
CA LEU A 105 19.03 12.53 -2.87
C LEU A 105 18.50 13.85 -3.46
N THR A 106 17.19 13.94 -3.75
CA THR A 106 16.55 15.14 -4.35
C THR A 106 15.87 16.06 -3.33
N ARG A 107 16.43 16.15 -2.11
CA ARG A 107 15.93 17.01 -1.02
C ARG A 107 15.78 18.49 -1.35
N ASN A 108 16.45 18.97 -2.41
CA ASN A 108 16.39 20.37 -2.85
C ASN A 108 15.08 20.77 -3.56
N LYS A 109 14.05 19.91 -3.55
CA LYS A 109 12.70 20.17 -4.11
C LYS A 109 12.69 20.52 -5.61
N ARG A 110 13.74 20.20 -6.36
CA ARG A 110 13.88 20.48 -7.79
C ARG A 110 13.92 19.16 -8.55
N GLY A 111 13.10 19.03 -9.58
CA GLY A 111 13.06 17.85 -10.46
C GLY A 111 11.65 17.29 -10.66
N PHE A 112 11.40 16.74 -11.85
CA PHE A 112 10.12 16.17 -12.27
C PHE A 112 9.58 15.13 -11.27
N VAL A 113 10.46 14.22 -10.82
CA VAL A 113 10.08 13.15 -9.88
C VAL A 113 9.62 13.74 -8.54
N TRP A 114 10.30 14.75 -7.99
CA TRP A 114 9.87 15.37 -6.72
C TRP A 114 8.46 15.98 -6.81
N THR A 115 8.17 16.66 -7.92
CA THR A 115 6.86 17.27 -8.16
C THR A 115 5.77 16.20 -8.31
N ASN A 116 6.05 15.15 -9.09
CA ASN A 116 5.05 14.15 -9.51
C ASN A 116 5.04 12.86 -8.67
N ILE A 117 5.92 12.70 -7.67
CA ILE A 117 6.03 11.45 -6.91
C ILE A 117 4.72 10.99 -6.26
N THR A 118 3.82 11.92 -5.91
CA THR A 118 2.50 11.55 -5.39
C THR A 118 1.69 10.78 -6.44
N GLY A 119 1.64 11.30 -7.67
CA GLY A 119 0.99 10.62 -8.79
C GLY A 119 1.71 9.32 -9.19
N ILE A 120 3.05 9.32 -9.20
CA ILE A 120 3.84 8.13 -9.52
C ILE A 120 3.54 6.99 -8.54
N VAL A 121 3.53 7.28 -7.23
CA VAL A 121 3.25 6.26 -6.22
C VAL A 121 1.81 5.75 -6.34
N ILE A 122 0.82 6.64 -6.52
CA ILE A 122 -0.58 6.21 -6.71
C ILE A 122 -0.71 5.32 -7.94
N PHE A 123 -0.02 5.67 -9.04
CA PHE A 123 -0.01 4.85 -10.24
C PHE A 123 0.62 3.46 -10.00
N LEU A 124 1.76 3.40 -9.30
CA LEU A 124 2.40 2.13 -8.93
C LEU A 124 1.52 1.29 -8.00
N MET A 125 0.82 1.92 -7.05
CA MET A 125 -0.15 1.26 -6.19
C MET A 125 -1.28 0.60 -7.00
N ILE A 126 -1.84 1.32 -7.97
CA ILE A 126 -2.90 0.80 -8.85
C ILE A 126 -2.38 -0.38 -9.69
N ILE A 127 -1.21 -0.25 -10.31
CA ILE A 127 -0.61 -1.35 -11.10
C ILE A 127 -0.37 -2.57 -10.23
N ASN A 128 0.21 -2.40 -9.04
CA ASN A 128 0.51 -3.52 -8.16
C ASN A 128 -0.77 -4.25 -7.73
N PHE A 129 -1.82 -3.50 -7.40
CA PHE A 129 -3.13 -4.06 -7.09
C PHE A 129 -3.75 -4.80 -8.28
N LEU A 130 -3.72 -4.23 -9.49
CA LEU A 130 -4.24 -4.88 -10.69
C LEU A 130 -3.48 -6.15 -11.06
N ALA A 131 -2.15 -6.15 -10.92
CA ALA A 131 -1.33 -7.35 -11.13
C ALA A 131 -1.70 -8.47 -10.14
N GLY A 132 -1.94 -8.11 -8.87
CA GLY A 132 -2.44 -9.02 -7.85
C GLY A 132 -3.81 -9.61 -8.18
N VAL A 133 -4.76 -8.77 -8.59
CA VAL A 133 -6.10 -9.22 -9.02
C VAL A 133 -5.98 -10.15 -10.23
N TRP A 134 -5.20 -9.77 -11.24
CA TRP A 134 -4.99 -10.59 -12.44
C TRP A 134 -4.43 -11.97 -12.10
N TYR A 135 -3.39 -12.02 -11.27
CA TYR A 135 -2.81 -13.29 -10.81
C TYR A 135 -3.83 -14.11 -9.99
N SER A 136 -4.59 -13.44 -9.12
CA SER A 136 -5.60 -14.11 -8.27
C SER A 136 -6.67 -14.83 -9.09
N LEU A 137 -7.12 -14.25 -10.22
CA LEU A 137 -8.12 -14.88 -11.10
C LEU A 137 -7.63 -16.23 -11.64
N GLY A 138 -6.33 -16.35 -11.94
CA GLY A 138 -5.71 -17.60 -12.37
C GLY A 138 -5.55 -18.65 -11.26
N THR A 139 -5.88 -18.30 -10.01
CA THR A 139 -5.79 -19.18 -8.83
C THR A 139 -7.14 -19.45 -8.18
N MET A 140 -8.24 -19.00 -8.80
CA MET A 140 -9.59 -19.27 -8.32
C MET A 140 -9.86 -20.77 -8.32
N ASN A 141 -10.22 -21.31 -7.16
CA ASN A 141 -10.48 -22.73 -7.00
C ASN A 141 -11.71 -22.96 -6.11
N LYS A 142 -12.51 -23.98 -6.43
CA LYS A 142 -13.74 -24.32 -5.70
C LYS A 142 -13.45 -24.92 -4.31
N PHE A 143 -12.27 -25.50 -4.12
CA PHE A 143 -11.90 -26.22 -2.91
C PHE A 143 -11.37 -25.28 -1.83
N PHE A 144 -10.51 -24.32 -2.20
CA PHE A 144 -9.91 -23.36 -1.28
C PHE A 144 -9.66 -22.01 -1.96
N ASP A 145 -9.89 -20.92 -1.23
CA ASP A 145 -9.81 -19.55 -1.73
C ASP A 145 -8.37 -18.99 -1.74
N VAL A 146 -7.49 -19.57 -2.57
CA VAL A 146 -6.12 -19.06 -2.75
C VAL A 146 -6.13 -17.62 -3.29
N ALA A 147 -7.06 -17.33 -4.21
CA ALA A 147 -7.24 -16.03 -4.84
C ALA A 147 -7.52 -14.92 -3.81
N GLY A 148 -8.34 -15.20 -2.80
CA GLY A 148 -8.62 -14.27 -1.70
C GLY A 148 -7.39 -13.91 -0.89
N TYR A 149 -6.51 -14.87 -0.59
CA TYR A 149 -5.25 -14.61 0.13
C TYR A 149 -4.26 -13.80 -0.71
N ILE A 150 -4.18 -14.07 -2.02
CA ILE A 150 -3.35 -13.29 -2.96
C ILE A 150 -3.85 -11.85 -3.03
N SER A 151 -5.17 -11.66 -3.19
CA SER A 151 -5.79 -10.33 -3.22
C SER A 151 -5.54 -9.56 -1.92
N ASN A 152 -5.65 -10.24 -0.77
CA ASN A 152 -5.37 -9.63 0.54
C ASN A 152 -3.90 -9.23 0.70
N LEU A 153 -2.97 -10.01 0.15
CA LEU A 153 -1.55 -9.65 0.12
C LEU A 153 -1.34 -8.38 -0.72
N SER A 154 -1.92 -8.32 -1.92
CA SER A 154 -1.80 -7.14 -2.79
C SER A 154 -2.41 -5.87 -2.20
N VAL A 155 -3.51 -5.97 -1.44
CA VAL A 155 -4.05 -4.84 -0.66
C VAL A 155 -3.08 -4.40 0.43
N SER A 156 -2.42 -5.35 1.10
CA SER A 156 -1.43 -5.06 2.12
C SER A 156 -0.21 -4.33 1.54
N GLU A 157 0.25 -4.73 0.36
CA GLU A 157 1.32 -4.06 -0.39
C GLU A 157 0.92 -2.66 -0.87
N PHE A 158 -0.32 -2.50 -1.36
CA PHE A 158 -0.90 -1.20 -1.69
C PHE A 158 -0.81 -0.24 -0.50
N PHE A 159 -1.13 -0.72 0.71
CA PHE A 159 -0.98 0.07 1.92
C PHE A 159 0.47 0.36 2.28
N ALA A 160 1.38 -0.61 2.16
CA ALA A 160 2.81 -0.43 2.42
C ALA A 160 3.44 0.65 1.50
N LEU A 161 2.98 0.77 0.26
CA LEU A 161 3.44 1.79 -0.69
C LEU A 161 3.13 3.24 -0.25
N HIS A 162 2.37 3.47 0.82
CA HIS A 162 2.20 4.81 1.39
C HIS A 162 3.48 5.35 2.06
N ILE A 163 4.45 4.49 2.38
CA ILE A 163 5.70 4.86 3.07
C ILE A 163 6.45 6.00 2.36
N PRO A 164 6.77 5.93 1.04
CA PRO A 164 7.39 7.04 0.32
C PRO A 164 6.62 8.37 0.42
N LEU A 165 5.29 8.33 0.43
CA LEU A 165 4.46 9.54 0.50
C LEU A 165 4.53 10.21 1.86
N ILE A 166 4.52 9.42 2.94
CA ILE A 166 4.73 9.90 4.32
C ILE A 166 6.08 10.61 4.41
N VAL A 167 7.14 9.96 3.92
CA VAL A 167 8.49 10.52 3.98
C VAL A 167 8.60 11.84 3.19
N LYS A 168 8.05 11.89 1.97
CA LYS A 168 7.99 13.14 1.18
C LYS A 168 7.35 14.28 1.98
N ARG A 169 6.19 14.01 2.59
CA ARG A 169 5.41 14.99 3.36
C ARG A 169 6.16 15.48 4.61
N MET A 170 6.87 14.59 5.30
CA MET A 170 7.74 14.95 6.42
C MET A 170 8.90 15.87 5.98
N LEU A 171 9.56 15.53 4.86
CA LEU A 171 10.65 16.34 4.31
C LEU A 171 10.17 17.73 3.87
N MET A 172 8.98 17.84 3.27
CA MET A 172 8.39 19.12 2.89
C MET A 172 8.18 20.03 4.10
N ARG A 173 7.65 19.49 5.21
CA ARG A 173 7.33 20.22 6.44
C ARG A 173 8.58 20.67 7.21
N LYS A 174 9.61 19.82 7.29
CA LYS A 174 10.89 20.20 7.90
C LYS A 174 11.45 21.46 7.24
N ASN A 175 11.45 21.51 5.91
CA ASN A 175 11.99 22.64 5.15
C ASN A 175 11.13 23.91 5.20
N GLU A 176 9.83 23.82 5.50
CA GLU A 176 8.98 25.00 5.74
C GLU A 176 9.24 25.62 7.11
N HIS A 177 9.56 24.81 8.12
CA HIS A 177 9.87 25.28 9.46
C HIS A 177 11.21 26.05 9.54
N PHE A 178 12.15 25.78 8.62
CA PHE A 178 13.44 26.47 8.51
C PHE A 178 13.43 27.68 7.56
N ARG A 179 12.30 28.03 6.92
CA ARG A 179 12.23 29.33 6.24
C ARG A 179 12.03 30.41 7.31
N PRO A 180 12.90 31.43 7.40
CA PRO A 180 12.60 32.58 8.23
C PRO A 180 11.26 33.16 7.77
N LYS A 181 10.33 33.34 8.70
CA LYS A 181 9.21 34.25 8.49
C LYS A 181 9.86 35.62 8.37
N HIS A 182 10.15 36.07 7.15
CA HIS A 182 10.65 37.43 6.99
C HIS A 182 9.59 38.38 7.59
N PRO A 183 10.00 39.30 8.48
CA PRO A 183 9.13 40.37 8.92
C PRO A 183 8.73 41.21 7.71
N GLN A 184 7.53 41.76 7.80
CA GLN A 184 6.96 42.63 6.78
C GLN A 184 7.99 43.66 6.33
N ILE A 185 8.10 43.79 5.01
CA ILE A 185 8.74 44.91 4.35
C ILE A 185 8.10 46.19 4.92
N SER A 186 8.83 46.94 5.74
CA SER A 186 8.45 48.30 6.09
C SER A 186 8.59 49.15 4.83
N ASN A 187 7.46 49.37 4.19
CA ASN A 187 7.32 50.27 3.06
C ASN A 187 7.02 51.68 3.59
N TYR A 188 7.80 52.66 3.13
CA TYR A 188 7.62 54.12 3.25
C TYR A 188 7.87 54.68 4.67
N SER A 189 8.75 55.65 4.95
CA SER A 189 9.37 56.73 4.16
C SER A 189 10.71 57.12 4.77
#